data_AF-A0A8H6M7L2-F1
#
_entry.id   AF-A0A8H6M7L2-F1
#
_cell.length_a   1.000
_cell.length_b   1.000
_cell.length_c   1.000
_cell.angle_alpha   90.00
_cell.angle_beta   90.00
_cell.angle_gamma   90.00
#
_symmetry.space_group_name_H-M   'P 1'
#
loop_
_entity.id
_entity.type
_entity.pdbx_description
1 polymer ?
#
loop_
_entity_poly.entity_id
_entity_poly.type
_entity_poly.pdbx_seq_one_letter_code
_entity_poly.pdbx_strand_id
1 'polypeptide(L)'
;MTQPISPAEDVLTAALVELKTANPTLGIAKVHALLLQSHPEWAVSEKRTKKILQIEGLTSSANPVDPNVGAYPQSKVVSGLDVSKWTSKARVKMFDKRKGKGLVATAEIQENELVWKEDPFVVAAEWDIYDLQASGQACALCTTPFYDSPLVIPCASASSSSAYCSARFCNRLCLARSAKVHPLLCTGQNPACAPLIKFARERQWMALNALAHAMSRVLLANQYDEATLKADWDVFRSLAALGMEERAKYSFGEKEPERSTWKKAHQLVVQAFKEPRNVGDQKRLAKILRKQLPAEIEQDLFEYEPGFLMNLGKMSLNLEAHGGLYTLHAHLNHSCNPNISVRHMDKRTALSRISVIAKRPIAPGEELTVTYVNPELPYRSRQEELQGWGFGSCRCDRCVQEEKAFKLKEVLNGGADSEMDDLAKELKAGLGVM
;
A
#
# COMPACT_ATOMS: atom_id res chain seq x y z
N MET A 1 13.47 -45.70 -27.88
CA MET A 1 13.09 -45.19 -26.54
C MET A 1 14.19 -44.24 -26.11
N THR A 2 13.92 -42.94 -26.15
CA THR A 2 14.84 -41.89 -25.69
C THR A 2 15.01 -42.01 -24.18
N GLN A 3 16.25 -42.03 -23.68
CA GLN A 3 16.49 -42.06 -22.24
C GLN A 3 15.91 -40.79 -21.60
N PRO A 4 15.21 -40.91 -20.46
CA PRO A 4 14.65 -39.74 -19.79
C PRO A 4 15.77 -38.84 -19.27
N ILE A 5 15.65 -37.54 -19.55
CA ILE A 5 16.66 -36.51 -19.28
C ILE A 5 16.34 -35.86 -17.94
N SER A 6 17.33 -35.74 -17.06
CA SER A 6 17.17 -34.93 -15.84
C SER A 6 17.44 -33.46 -16.18
N PRO A 7 16.46 -32.56 -16.13
CA PRO A 7 16.64 -31.15 -16.50
C PRO A 7 17.57 -30.42 -15.52
N ALA A 8 18.22 -29.36 -16.00
CA ALA A 8 18.94 -28.40 -15.18
C ALA A 8 18.01 -27.70 -14.17
N GLU A 9 18.56 -27.21 -13.06
CA GLU A 9 17.77 -26.73 -11.93
C GLU A 9 17.00 -25.43 -12.26
N ASP A 10 17.58 -24.54 -13.04
CA ASP A 10 16.97 -23.30 -13.53
C ASP A 10 15.78 -23.56 -14.46
N VAL A 11 15.94 -24.48 -15.43
CA VAL A 11 14.89 -24.90 -16.36
C VAL A 11 13.73 -25.56 -15.62
N LEU A 12 14.04 -26.46 -14.69
CA LEU A 12 13.03 -27.13 -13.86
C LEU A 12 12.29 -26.14 -12.95
N THR A 13 12.99 -25.14 -12.40
CA THR A 13 12.39 -24.12 -11.55
C THR A 13 11.43 -23.23 -12.34
N ALA A 14 11.82 -22.77 -13.52
CA ALA A 14 10.95 -21.97 -14.39
C ALA A 14 9.64 -22.70 -14.73
N ALA A 15 9.73 -23.97 -15.15
CA ALA A 15 8.57 -24.79 -15.50
C ALA A 15 7.64 -25.04 -14.29
N LEU A 16 8.20 -25.29 -13.10
CA LEU A 16 7.42 -25.48 -11.88
C LEU A 16 6.73 -24.19 -11.40
N VAL A 17 7.40 -23.04 -11.54
CA VAL A 17 6.81 -21.73 -11.26
C VAL A 17 5.63 -21.48 -12.20
N GLU A 18 5.82 -21.65 -13.51
CA GLU A 18 4.77 -21.45 -14.51
C GLU A 18 3.55 -22.35 -14.26
N LEU A 19 3.76 -23.65 -14.02
CA LEU A 19 2.69 -24.61 -13.72
C LEU A 19 1.92 -24.22 -12.45
N LYS A 20 2.61 -23.74 -11.42
CA LYS A 20 1.97 -23.32 -10.17
C LYS A 20 1.28 -21.97 -10.30
N THR A 21 1.81 -21.05 -11.08
CA THR A 21 1.16 -19.77 -11.42
C THR A 21 -0.15 -20.01 -12.16
N ALA A 22 -0.16 -20.94 -13.13
CA ALA A 22 -1.36 -21.34 -13.85
C ALA A 22 -2.34 -22.15 -12.98
N ASN A 23 -1.85 -22.89 -11.98
CA ASN A 23 -2.64 -23.75 -11.12
C ASN A 23 -2.38 -23.53 -9.61
N PRO A 24 -2.80 -22.38 -9.04
CA PRO A 24 -2.37 -21.94 -7.71
C PRO A 24 -2.78 -22.89 -6.57
N THR A 25 -3.87 -23.65 -6.75
CA THR A 25 -4.48 -24.50 -5.72
C THR A 25 -3.94 -25.93 -5.69
N LEU A 26 -3.16 -26.37 -6.68
CA LEU A 26 -2.73 -27.77 -6.77
C LEU A 26 -1.61 -28.10 -5.78
N GLY A 27 -1.79 -29.18 -5.02
CA GLY A 27 -0.74 -29.72 -4.14
C GLY A 27 0.46 -30.28 -4.90
N ILE A 28 1.57 -30.49 -4.19
CA ILE A 28 2.87 -30.91 -4.76
C ILE A 28 2.74 -32.14 -5.68
N ALA A 29 2.03 -33.18 -5.25
CA ALA A 29 1.84 -34.40 -6.03
C ALA A 29 1.12 -34.16 -7.37
N LYS A 30 0.11 -33.27 -7.40
CA LYS A 30 -0.64 -32.94 -8.62
C LYS A 30 0.17 -32.06 -9.57
N VAL A 31 0.94 -31.12 -9.03
CA VAL A 31 1.89 -30.30 -9.83
C VAL A 31 2.99 -31.19 -10.41
N HIS A 32 3.49 -32.15 -9.64
CA HIS A 32 4.48 -33.12 -10.11
C HIS A 32 3.95 -33.98 -11.27
N ALA A 33 2.71 -34.48 -11.15
CA ALA A 33 2.06 -35.23 -12.23
C ALA A 33 1.89 -34.39 -13.52
N LEU A 34 1.45 -33.12 -13.38
CA LEU A 34 1.33 -32.19 -14.52
C LEU A 34 2.68 -31.88 -15.17
N LEU A 35 3.74 -31.77 -14.38
CA LEU A 35 5.09 -31.57 -14.89
C LEU A 35 5.52 -32.73 -15.79
N LEU A 36 5.36 -33.97 -15.33
CA LEU A 36 5.72 -35.17 -16.11
C LEU A 36 4.78 -35.38 -17.31
N GLN A 37 3.54 -34.88 -17.25
CA GLN A 37 2.63 -34.87 -18.40
C GLN A 37 3.04 -33.84 -19.46
N SER A 38 3.50 -32.67 -19.02
CA SER A 38 3.90 -31.56 -19.90
C SER A 38 5.30 -31.76 -20.49
N HIS A 39 6.15 -32.52 -19.80
CA HIS A 39 7.50 -32.88 -20.21
C HIS A 39 7.73 -34.40 -20.07
N PRO A 40 7.20 -35.22 -20.98
CA PRO A 40 7.29 -36.69 -20.91
C PRO A 40 8.71 -37.24 -20.97
N GLU A 41 9.64 -36.45 -21.50
CA GLU A 41 11.06 -36.76 -21.62
C GLU A 41 11.86 -36.52 -20.34
N TRP A 42 11.26 -35.92 -19.30
CA TRP A 42 11.96 -35.57 -18.07
C TRP A 42 11.94 -36.68 -17.02
N ALA A 43 13.11 -36.95 -16.43
CA ALA A 43 13.27 -37.76 -15.23
C ALA A 43 13.44 -36.85 -14.00
N VAL A 44 12.33 -36.52 -13.35
CA VAL A 44 12.31 -35.69 -12.13
C VAL A 44 11.63 -36.48 -11.02
N SER A 45 12.21 -36.46 -9.82
CA SER A 45 11.57 -37.07 -8.64
C SER A 45 10.64 -36.08 -7.94
N GLU A 46 9.56 -36.59 -7.34
CA GLU A 46 8.63 -35.77 -6.55
C GLU A 46 9.35 -35.05 -5.40
N LYS A 47 10.38 -35.66 -4.82
CA LYS A 47 11.24 -35.04 -3.80
C LYS A 47 11.97 -33.79 -4.32
N ARG A 48 12.46 -33.82 -5.57
CA ARG A 48 13.12 -32.68 -6.22
C ARG A 48 12.11 -31.57 -6.53
N THR A 49 10.93 -31.93 -7.04
CA THR A 49 9.80 -31.01 -7.23
C THR A 49 9.40 -30.33 -5.91
N LYS A 50 9.25 -31.10 -4.83
CA LYS A 50 8.94 -30.59 -3.49
C LYS A 50 9.99 -29.58 -3.02
N LYS A 51 11.28 -29.92 -3.14
CA LYS A 51 12.38 -29.03 -2.70
C LYS A 51 12.35 -27.69 -3.43
N ILE A 52 12.17 -27.70 -4.76
CA ILE A 52 12.09 -26.47 -5.57
C ILE A 52 10.84 -25.67 -5.22
N LEU A 53 9.67 -26.30 -5.14
CA LEU A 53 8.44 -25.61 -4.73
C LEU A 53 8.54 -25.02 -3.30
N GLN A 54 9.27 -25.66 -2.37
CA GLN A 54 9.52 -25.13 -1.04
C GLN A 54 10.45 -23.92 -1.05
N ILE A 55 11.56 -23.99 -1.81
CA ILE A 55 12.51 -22.88 -1.98
C ILE A 55 11.80 -21.66 -2.61
N GLU A 56 10.98 -21.91 -3.62
CA GLU A 56 10.21 -20.85 -4.29
C GLU A 56 9.04 -20.34 -3.45
N GLY A 57 8.68 -20.99 -2.33
CA GLY A 57 7.53 -20.62 -1.50
C GLY A 57 6.18 -21.01 -2.12
N LEU A 58 6.21 -21.86 -3.14
CA LEU A 58 5.08 -22.34 -3.93
C LEU A 58 4.44 -23.61 -3.36
N THR A 59 4.75 -23.99 -2.12
CA THR A 59 3.99 -25.02 -1.42
C THR A 59 2.74 -24.42 -0.80
N SER A 60 1.60 -25.05 -1.06
CA SER A 60 0.42 -24.86 -0.23
C SER A 60 0.70 -25.46 1.15
N SER A 61 1.43 -24.73 2.00
CA SER A 61 1.37 -24.99 3.43
C SER A 61 -0.08 -24.71 3.80
N ALA A 62 -0.75 -25.75 4.30
CA ALA A 62 -1.92 -25.55 5.14
C ALA A 62 -1.42 -24.88 6.43
N ASN A 63 -1.05 -23.61 6.33
CA ASN A 63 -1.18 -22.73 7.48
C ASN A 63 -2.67 -22.81 7.85
N PRO A 64 -3.02 -23.00 9.14
CA PRO A 64 -4.41 -22.94 9.54
C PRO A 64 -4.96 -21.61 9.01
N VAL A 65 -5.90 -21.72 8.07
CA VAL A 65 -6.72 -20.59 7.65
C VAL A 65 -7.37 -20.14 8.94
N ASP A 66 -7.06 -18.93 9.38
CA ASP A 66 -7.75 -18.33 10.51
C ASP A 66 -9.24 -18.29 10.11
N PRO A 67 -10.12 -19.07 10.77
CA PRO A 67 -11.53 -19.14 10.38
C PRO A 67 -12.23 -17.77 10.49
N ASN A 68 -11.57 -16.79 11.12
CA ASN A 68 -12.06 -15.42 11.24
C ASN A 68 -11.71 -14.53 10.03
N VAL A 69 -10.79 -14.89 9.13
CA VAL A 69 -10.42 -14.02 7.97
C VAL A 69 -11.13 -14.48 6.71
N GLY A 70 -12.17 -13.76 6.29
CA GLY A 70 -13.01 -14.05 5.13
C GLY A 70 -12.34 -13.75 3.79
N ALA A 71 -11.42 -12.75 3.73
CA ALA A 71 -10.62 -12.43 2.55
C ALA A 71 -9.30 -11.72 2.93
N TYR A 72 -8.18 -12.17 2.35
CA TYR A 72 -6.88 -11.49 2.47
C TYR A 72 -6.78 -10.31 1.50
N PRO A 73 -5.98 -9.27 1.82
CA PRO A 73 -5.67 -8.20 0.89
C PRO A 73 -5.15 -8.73 -0.45
N GLN A 74 -5.72 -8.23 -1.53
CA GLN A 74 -5.29 -8.58 -2.88
C GLN A 74 -4.23 -7.59 -3.36
N SER A 75 -3.15 -8.10 -3.96
CA SER A 75 -2.11 -7.29 -4.60
C SER A 75 -1.65 -7.95 -5.89
N LYS A 76 -1.08 -7.16 -6.80
CA LYS A 76 -0.53 -7.65 -8.08
C LYS A 76 0.92 -7.21 -8.23
N VAL A 77 1.74 -8.02 -8.91
CA VAL A 77 3.07 -7.59 -9.35
C VAL A 77 2.87 -6.65 -10.54
N VAL A 78 3.54 -5.50 -10.52
CA VAL A 78 3.63 -4.62 -11.69
C VAL A 78 4.51 -5.30 -12.72
N SER A 79 3.93 -5.70 -13.85
CA SER A 79 4.71 -6.30 -14.95
C SER A 79 5.72 -5.30 -15.48
N GLY A 80 6.99 -5.70 -15.57
CA GLY A 80 8.07 -4.82 -16.04
C GLY A 80 8.49 -3.72 -15.06
N LEU A 81 8.15 -3.82 -13.77
CA LEU A 81 8.67 -2.89 -12.76
C LEU A 81 10.19 -3.02 -12.65
N ASP A 82 10.88 -1.99 -13.10
CA ASP A 82 12.32 -1.88 -13.00
C ASP A 82 12.74 -1.45 -11.58
N VAL A 83 12.95 -2.44 -10.71
CA VAL A 83 13.40 -2.23 -9.32
C VAL A 83 14.80 -1.59 -9.26
N SER A 84 15.61 -1.77 -10.30
CA SER A 84 17.00 -1.28 -10.35
C SER A 84 17.09 0.25 -10.31
N LYS A 85 16.00 0.95 -10.62
CA LYS A 85 15.86 2.41 -10.43
C LYS A 85 16.03 2.86 -8.99
N TRP A 86 15.76 1.99 -8.03
CA TRP A 86 15.91 2.27 -6.60
C TRP A 86 17.06 1.49 -5.99
N THR A 87 17.17 0.20 -6.32
CA THR A 87 18.20 -0.67 -5.76
C THR A 87 18.46 -1.90 -6.61
N SER A 88 19.72 -2.33 -6.67
CA SER A 88 20.13 -3.62 -7.24
C SER A 88 20.06 -4.77 -6.22
N LYS A 89 19.83 -4.45 -4.94
CA LYS A 89 19.89 -5.41 -3.82
C LYS A 89 18.52 -5.99 -3.43
N ALA A 90 17.46 -5.69 -4.16
CA ALA A 90 16.13 -6.24 -3.90
C ALA A 90 15.41 -6.63 -5.20
N ARG A 91 14.49 -7.59 -5.09
CA ARG A 91 13.55 -7.94 -6.16
C ARG A 91 12.16 -8.22 -5.59
N VAL A 92 11.13 -8.03 -6.41
CA VAL A 92 9.77 -8.42 -6.06
C VAL A 92 9.64 -9.94 -6.11
N LYS A 93 8.98 -10.53 -5.11
CA LYS A 93 8.61 -11.95 -5.05
C LYS A 93 7.14 -12.07 -4.69
N MET A 94 6.41 -12.94 -5.37
CA MET A 94 5.07 -13.36 -4.92
C MET A 94 5.23 -14.50 -3.92
N PHE A 95 4.67 -14.37 -2.72
CA PHE A 95 4.79 -15.39 -1.68
C PHE A 95 3.60 -16.36 -1.72
N ASP A 96 2.46 -15.95 -1.20
CA ASP A 96 1.24 -16.76 -1.16
C ASP A 96 0.01 -15.84 -1.14
N LYS A 97 -1.19 -16.42 -1.07
CA LYS A 97 -2.44 -15.65 -1.02
C LYS A 97 -2.59 -14.76 0.22
N ARG A 98 -1.82 -15.03 1.27
CA ARG A 98 -1.92 -14.38 2.57
C ARG A 98 -0.95 -13.20 2.68
N LYS A 99 0.31 -13.40 2.31
CA LYS A 99 1.34 -12.36 2.25
C LYS A 99 1.27 -11.53 0.98
N GLY A 100 0.77 -12.10 -0.12
CA GLY A 100 0.78 -11.45 -1.42
C GLY A 100 2.20 -11.23 -1.94
N LYS A 101 2.43 -10.07 -2.54
CA LYS A 101 3.76 -9.66 -3.03
C LYS A 101 4.64 -9.16 -1.87
N GLY A 102 5.94 -9.38 -1.98
CA GLY A 102 6.95 -8.91 -1.05
C GLY A 102 8.25 -8.52 -1.75
N LEU A 103 9.23 -8.04 -0.99
CA LEU A 103 10.60 -7.85 -1.45
C LEU A 103 11.53 -8.88 -0.82
N VAL A 104 12.47 -9.40 -1.61
CA VAL A 104 13.55 -10.25 -1.11
C VAL A 104 14.90 -9.67 -1.51
N ALA A 105 15.89 -9.81 -0.63
CA ALA A 105 17.26 -9.41 -0.91
C ALA A 105 17.85 -10.26 -2.04
N THR A 106 18.57 -9.63 -2.97
CA THR A 106 19.31 -10.30 -4.06
C THR A 106 20.80 -10.41 -3.78
N ALA A 107 21.29 -9.64 -2.81
CA ALA A 107 22.67 -9.60 -2.36
C ALA A 107 22.71 -9.36 -0.85
N GLU A 108 23.89 -9.50 -0.25
CA GLU A 108 24.10 -9.15 1.15
C GLU A 108 23.92 -7.64 1.37
N ILE A 109 23.20 -7.31 2.45
CA ILE A 109 22.97 -5.93 2.89
C ILE A 109 23.50 -5.81 4.32
N GLN A 110 24.38 -4.85 4.57
CA GLN A 110 24.98 -4.64 5.88
C GLN A 110 24.05 -3.89 6.83
N GLU A 111 24.26 -4.03 8.14
CA GLU A 111 23.56 -3.20 9.12
C GLU A 111 23.82 -1.70 8.86
N ASN A 112 22.78 -0.88 9.04
CA ASN A 112 22.79 0.57 8.76
C ASN A 112 23.05 0.95 7.30
N GLU A 113 23.09 -0.02 6.38
CA GLU A 113 23.19 0.26 4.96
C GLU A 113 21.91 0.93 4.43
N LEU A 114 22.06 2.03 3.71
CA LEU A 114 20.99 2.63 2.92
C LEU A 114 20.70 1.74 1.70
N VAL A 115 19.59 1.01 1.74
CA VAL A 115 19.19 0.08 0.69
C VAL A 115 18.64 0.81 -0.54
N TRP A 116 17.78 1.82 -0.32
CA TRP A 116 17.34 2.77 -1.36
C TRP A 116 16.76 4.07 -0.79
N LYS A 117 16.55 5.05 -1.67
CA LYS A 117 15.70 6.23 -1.44
C LYS A 117 14.57 6.25 -2.45
N GLU A 118 13.41 6.74 -2.06
CA GLU A 118 12.25 6.77 -2.94
C GLU A 118 11.46 8.08 -2.80
N ASP A 119 11.17 8.71 -3.95
CA ASP A 119 10.20 9.80 -4.06
C ASP A 119 8.78 9.21 -4.11
N PRO A 120 7.77 9.89 -3.53
CA PRO A 120 6.43 9.34 -3.44
C PRO A 120 5.76 9.29 -4.82
N PHE A 121 4.94 8.26 -5.04
CA PHE A 121 3.96 8.22 -6.11
C PHE A 121 2.93 9.35 -5.92
N VAL A 122 2.36 9.48 -4.73
CA VAL A 122 1.64 10.69 -4.33
C VAL A 122 1.91 10.92 -2.85
N VAL A 123 1.81 12.17 -2.42
CA VAL A 123 1.81 12.49 -0.99
C VAL A 123 0.55 13.27 -0.70
N ALA A 124 -0.22 12.78 0.26
CA ALA A 124 -1.33 13.48 0.87
C ALA A 124 -0.86 13.86 2.27
N ALA A 125 -0.62 15.15 2.50
CA ALA A 125 -0.03 15.61 3.76
C ALA A 125 -0.85 15.16 4.97
N GLU A 126 -0.16 14.72 6.02
CA GLU A 126 -0.73 14.58 7.35
C GLU A 126 -1.34 15.91 7.82
N TRP A 127 -2.30 15.86 8.73
CA TRP A 127 -3.18 17.00 8.97
C TRP A 127 -2.50 18.27 9.49
N ASP A 128 -1.48 18.11 10.33
CA ASP A 128 -0.70 19.25 10.82
C ASP A 128 0.05 19.95 9.68
N ILE A 129 0.59 19.17 8.73
CA ILE A 129 1.28 19.71 7.56
C ILE A 129 0.29 20.20 6.50
N TYR A 130 -0.86 19.55 6.37
CA TYR A 130 -1.95 19.99 5.51
C TYR A 130 -2.41 21.39 5.91
N ASP A 131 -2.55 21.67 7.20
CA ASP A 131 -2.93 23.01 7.67
C ASP A 131 -1.89 24.07 7.29
N LEU A 132 -0.59 23.72 7.40
CA LEU A 132 0.48 24.57 6.89
C LEU A 132 0.41 24.75 5.37
N GLN A 133 0.05 23.72 4.60
CA GLN A 133 -0.15 23.87 3.14
C GLN A 133 -1.35 24.77 2.84
N ALA A 134 -2.45 24.61 3.58
CA ALA A 134 -3.67 25.38 3.42
C ALA A 134 -3.46 26.87 3.75
N SER A 135 -2.61 27.18 4.73
CA SER A 135 -2.19 28.55 5.07
C SER A 135 -1.07 29.10 4.18
N GLY A 136 -0.53 28.31 3.25
CA GLY A 136 0.59 28.72 2.38
C GLY A 136 1.94 28.80 3.11
N GLN A 137 2.10 28.06 4.21
CA GLN A 137 3.30 27.94 5.03
C GLN A 137 4.08 26.64 4.79
N ALA A 138 3.57 25.71 3.98
CA ALA A 138 4.31 24.53 3.52
C ALA A 138 4.14 24.30 2.03
N CYS A 139 5.10 23.57 1.45
CA CYS A 139 5.07 23.19 0.04
C CYS A 139 3.90 22.25 -0.25
N ALA A 140 3.04 22.63 -1.18
CA ALA A 140 1.90 21.84 -1.63
C ALA A 140 2.27 20.57 -2.40
N LEU A 141 3.55 20.36 -2.74
CA LEU A 141 4.05 19.11 -3.29
C LEU A 141 4.86 18.30 -2.28
N CYS A 142 5.98 18.82 -1.80
CA CYS A 142 6.97 18.03 -1.04
C CYS A 142 6.81 18.14 0.48
N THR A 143 5.69 18.71 0.93
CA THR A 143 5.27 18.84 2.34
C THR A 143 6.23 19.61 3.25
N THR A 144 7.31 20.17 2.70
CA THR A 144 8.33 20.90 3.46
C THR A 144 7.78 22.24 3.95
N PRO A 145 7.77 22.50 5.27
CA PRO A 145 7.45 23.81 5.82
C PRO A 145 8.44 24.87 5.33
N PHE A 146 7.96 26.09 5.12
CA PHE A 146 8.82 27.20 4.73
C PHE A 146 9.42 27.87 5.97
N TYR A 147 10.74 28.02 5.96
CA TYR A 147 11.49 28.85 6.88
C TYR A 147 12.20 29.92 6.04
N ASP A 148 11.78 31.19 6.18
CA ASP A 148 12.34 32.40 5.54
C ASP A 148 13.05 32.18 4.18
N SER A 149 12.32 31.63 3.20
CA SER A 149 12.88 31.33 1.87
C SER A 149 12.36 32.31 0.81
N PRO A 150 13.24 33.05 0.09
CA PRO A 150 12.83 33.98 -0.96
C PRO A 150 12.41 33.28 -2.27
N LEU A 151 12.56 31.95 -2.37
CA LEU A 151 12.35 31.19 -3.62
C LEU A 151 10.96 30.53 -3.72
N VAL A 152 10.06 30.82 -2.78
CA VAL A 152 8.74 30.21 -2.75
C VAL A 152 7.86 30.73 -3.89
N ILE A 153 7.41 29.82 -4.75
CA ILE A 153 6.59 30.14 -5.93
C ILE A 153 5.12 29.84 -5.63
N PRO A 154 4.20 30.80 -5.74
CA PRO A 154 2.78 30.54 -5.58
C PRO A 154 2.18 29.84 -6.81
N CYS A 155 1.05 29.14 -6.62
CA CYS A 155 0.21 28.68 -7.72
C CYS A 155 -0.22 29.87 -8.60
N ALA A 156 -0.35 29.66 -9.91
CA ALA A 156 -0.83 30.70 -10.84
C ALA A 156 -2.23 31.23 -10.49
N SER A 157 -3.05 30.41 -9.83
CA SER A 157 -4.37 30.83 -9.34
C SER A 157 -4.34 31.62 -8.03
N ALA A 158 -3.18 31.81 -7.39
CA ALA A 158 -3.08 32.56 -6.13
C ALA A 158 -3.43 34.06 -6.30
N SER A 159 -3.25 34.61 -7.50
CA SER A 159 -3.53 36.03 -7.80
C SER A 159 -4.92 36.28 -8.36
N SER A 160 -5.76 35.25 -8.50
CA SER A 160 -7.11 35.39 -9.07
C SER A 160 -8.13 35.75 -8.00
N SER A 161 -8.78 36.91 -8.14
CA SER A 161 -9.88 37.34 -7.27
C SER A 161 -11.14 36.47 -7.38
N SER A 162 -11.30 35.74 -8.50
CA SER A 162 -12.46 34.86 -8.76
C SER A 162 -12.19 33.39 -8.45
N ALA A 163 -10.94 33.01 -8.16
CA ALA A 163 -10.55 31.62 -7.93
C ALA A 163 -9.21 31.53 -7.19
N TYR A 164 -9.24 31.69 -5.87
CA TYR A 164 -8.03 31.68 -5.03
C TYR A 164 -7.52 30.27 -4.74
N CYS A 165 -6.19 30.11 -4.75
CA CYS A 165 -5.51 28.91 -4.29
C CYS A 165 -4.29 29.31 -3.45
N SER A 166 -4.22 28.79 -2.22
CA SER A 166 -3.11 29.06 -1.28
C SER A 166 -1.86 28.22 -1.51
N ALA A 167 -1.89 27.30 -2.49
CA ALA A 167 -0.77 26.40 -2.76
C ALA A 167 0.49 27.17 -3.15
N ARG A 168 1.61 26.80 -2.51
CA ARG A 168 2.94 27.34 -2.75
C ARG A 168 3.95 26.21 -2.89
N PHE A 169 5.06 26.47 -3.56
CA PHE A 169 6.06 25.47 -3.91
C PHE A 169 7.47 25.96 -3.57
N CYS A 170 8.33 25.09 -3.05
CA CYS A 170 9.70 25.45 -2.64
C CYS A 170 10.53 26.07 -3.78
N ASN A 171 10.30 25.61 -5.02
CA ASN A 171 11.06 26.00 -6.20
C ASN A 171 10.31 25.57 -7.48
N ARG A 172 10.88 25.89 -8.65
CA ARG A 172 10.33 25.55 -9.97
C ARG A 172 10.16 24.05 -10.19
N LEU A 173 11.03 23.22 -9.62
CA LEU A 173 10.93 21.76 -9.74
C LEU A 173 9.69 21.25 -8.99
N CYS A 174 9.40 21.76 -7.80
CA CYS A 174 8.19 21.42 -7.06
C CYS A 174 6.92 21.88 -7.78
N LEU A 175 6.93 23.10 -8.34
CA LEU A 175 5.80 23.58 -9.15
C LEU A 175 5.59 22.69 -10.40
N ALA A 176 6.66 22.33 -11.11
CA ALA A 176 6.55 21.50 -12.30
C ALA A 176 6.05 20.07 -11.97
N ARG A 177 6.59 19.46 -10.91
CA ARG A 177 6.19 18.11 -10.47
C ARG A 177 4.76 18.08 -9.91
N SER A 178 4.26 19.17 -9.33
CA SER A 178 2.89 19.25 -8.82
C SER A 178 1.83 19.21 -9.92
N ALA A 179 2.19 19.49 -11.18
CA ALA A 179 1.29 19.36 -12.32
C ALA A 179 0.67 17.96 -12.48
N LYS A 180 1.27 16.93 -11.87
CA LYS A 180 0.74 15.56 -11.85
C LYS A 180 -0.50 15.39 -10.95
N VAL A 181 -0.78 16.30 -10.02
CA VAL A 181 -1.86 16.15 -9.02
C VAL A 181 -2.62 17.45 -8.83
N HIS A 182 -1.88 18.54 -8.62
CA HIS A 182 -2.39 19.82 -8.17
C HIS A 182 -3.53 20.40 -9.03
N PRO A 183 -3.53 20.34 -10.38
CA PRO A 183 -4.60 20.96 -11.17
C PRO A 183 -6.01 20.52 -10.79
N LEU A 184 -6.21 19.24 -10.47
CA LEU A 184 -7.52 18.70 -10.07
C LEU A 184 -7.87 18.99 -8.60
N LEU A 185 -6.89 19.21 -7.75
CA LEU A 185 -7.07 19.57 -6.33
C LEU A 185 -6.92 21.08 -6.07
N CYS A 186 -6.70 21.88 -7.12
CA CYS A 186 -6.53 23.31 -7.03
C CYS A 186 -7.90 23.97 -7.01
N THR A 187 -8.30 24.55 -5.88
CA THR A 187 -9.58 25.29 -5.74
C THR A 187 -9.74 26.43 -6.74
N GLY A 188 -8.64 26.95 -7.28
CA GLY A 188 -8.64 27.96 -8.34
C GLY A 188 -8.94 27.38 -9.73
N GLN A 189 -8.37 26.23 -10.07
CA GLN A 189 -8.54 25.59 -11.38
C GLN A 189 -9.76 24.68 -11.43
N ASN A 190 -10.01 23.91 -10.36
CA ASN A 190 -11.15 23.02 -10.16
C ASN A 190 -11.87 23.34 -8.84
N PRO A 191 -12.75 24.35 -8.78
CA PRO A 191 -13.47 24.70 -7.55
C PRO A 191 -14.34 23.56 -7.01
N ALA A 192 -14.77 22.63 -7.85
CA ALA A 192 -15.58 21.49 -7.46
C ALA A 192 -14.89 20.53 -6.48
N CYS A 193 -13.56 20.58 -6.35
CA CYS A 193 -12.82 19.79 -5.38
C CYS A 193 -12.92 20.32 -3.94
N ALA A 194 -13.30 21.59 -3.73
CA ALA A 194 -13.28 22.21 -2.41
C ALA A 194 -14.15 21.49 -1.37
N PRO A 195 -15.39 21.05 -1.69
CA PRO A 195 -16.21 20.28 -0.75
C PRO A 195 -15.60 18.93 -0.37
N LEU A 196 -14.93 18.25 -1.30
CA LEU A 196 -14.24 16.97 -1.04
C LEU A 196 -13.08 17.17 -0.06
N ILE A 197 -12.22 18.15 -0.35
CA ILE A 197 -11.05 18.47 0.48
C ILE A 197 -11.49 18.87 1.90
N LYS A 198 -12.49 19.75 1.99
CA LYS A 198 -13.08 20.17 3.28
C LYS A 198 -13.61 18.97 4.06
N PHE A 199 -14.36 18.08 3.41
CA PHE A 199 -14.92 16.90 4.05
C PHE A 199 -13.84 15.93 4.56
N ALA A 200 -12.79 15.69 3.77
CA ALA A 200 -11.67 14.86 4.18
C ALA A 200 -10.96 15.44 5.43
N ARG A 201 -10.72 16.76 5.44
CA ARG A 201 -10.12 17.46 6.59
C ARG A 201 -11.02 17.42 7.82
N GLU A 202 -12.30 17.77 7.72
CA GLU A 202 -13.24 17.77 8.86
C GLU A 202 -13.35 16.38 9.53
N ARG A 203 -13.22 15.32 8.74
CA ARG A 203 -13.27 13.93 9.22
C ARG A 203 -11.90 13.36 9.60
N GLN A 204 -10.81 14.12 9.46
CA GLN A 204 -9.44 13.63 9.59
C GLN A 204 -9.15 12.38 8.74
N TRP A 205 -9.82 12.21 7.60
CA TRP A 205 -9.80 10.94 6.87
C TRP A 205 -8.67 10.83 5.84
N MET A 206 -7.50 10.35 6.29
CA MET A 206 -6.30 10.27 5.45
C MET A 206 -6.46 9.40 4.20
N ALA A 207 -7.20 8.28 4.30
CA ALA A 207 -7.46 7.42 3.14
C ALA A 207 -8.21 8.17 2.02
N LEU A 208 -9.20 9.00 2.37
CA LEU A 208 -9.92 9.81 1.38
C LEU A 208 -9.02 10.90 0.78
N ASN A 209 -8.18 11.54 1.61
CA ASN A 209 -7.21 12.54 1.15
C ASN A 209 -6.22 11.94 0.14
N ALA A 210 -5.63 10.80 0.47
CA ALA A 210 -4.72 10.06 -0.40
C ALA A 210 -5.38 9.58 -1.68
N LEU A 211 -6.63 9.09 -1.59
CA LEU A 211 -7.37 8.63 -2.76
C LEU A 211 -7.60 9.80 -3.72
N ALA A 212 -7.98 10.97 -3.23
CA ALA A 212 -8.14 12.16 -4.06
C ALA A 212 -6.85 12.55 -4.80
N HIS A 213 -5.69 12.43 -4.15
CA HIS A 213 -4.38 12.66 -4.78
C HIS A 213 -4.04 11.58 -5.83
N ALA A 214 -4.24 10.32 -5.51
CA ALA A 214 -3.97 9.20 -6.41
C ALA A 214 -4.87 9.23 -7.65
N MET A 215 -6.18 9.47 -7.47
CA MET A 215 -7.13 9.67 -8.57
C MET A 215 -6.72 10.84 -9.45
N SER A 216 -6.33 11.97 -8.85
CA SER A 216 -5.87 13.13 -9.60
C SER A 216 -4.66 12.79 -10.46
N ARG A 217 -3.72 12.00 -9.94
CA ARG A 217 -2.56 11.52 -10.70
C ARG A 217 -2.95 10.67 -11.90
N VAL A 218 -3.78 9.66 -11.71
CA VAL A 218 -4.24 8.78 -12.81
C VAL A 218 -5.02 9.56 -13.86
N LEU A 219 -5.94 10.44 -13.45
CA LEU A 219 -6.76 11.25 -14.35
C LEU A 219 -5.92 12.23 -15.18
N LEU A 220 -4.90 12.85 -14.59
CA LEU A 220 -3.98 13.75 -15.28
C LEU A 220 -2.97 13.00 -16.16
N ALA A 221 -2.53 11.80 -15.75
CA ALA A 221 -1.71 10.93 -16.59
C ALA A 221 -2.45 10.57 -17.90
N ASN A 222 -3.77 10.31 -17.84
CA ASN A 222 -4.61 10.11 -19.03
C ASN A 222 -4.56 11.30 -19.99
N GLN A 223 -4.39 12.53 -19.47
CA GLN A 223 -4.32 13.73 -20.31
C GLN A 223 -2.99 13.87 -21.06
N TYR A 224 -1.92 13.25 -20.55
CA TYR A 224 -0.58 13.37 -21.12
C TYR A 224 -0.38 12.41 -22.30
N ASP A 225 -0.11 11.13 -22.03
CA ASP A 225 0.02 10.07 -23.05
C ASP A 225 -0.33 8.68 -22.46
N GLU A 226 -0.50 7.70 -23.35
CA GLU A 226 -0.90 6.34 -22.98
C GLU A 226 0.17 5.62 -22.13
N ALA A 227 1.45 5.84 -22.41
CA ALA A 227 2.54 5.20 -21.68
C ALA A 227 2.59 5.67 -20.21
N THR A 228 2.35 6.97 -19.99
CA THR A 228 2.31 7.59 -18.66
C THR A 228 1.07 7.13 -17.90
N LEU A 229 -0.10 7.10 -18.55
CA LEU A 229 -1.30 6.53 -17.96
C LEU A 229 -1.08 5.08 -17.55
N LYS A 230 -0.55 4.26 -18.46
CA LYS A 230 -0.28 2.85 -18.20
C LYS A 230 0.66 2.67 -17.02
N ALA A 231 1.77 3.40 -16.97
CA ALA A 231 2.74 3.32 -15.87
C ALA A 231 2.10 3.69 -14.51
N ASP A 232 1.37 4.80 -14.44
CA ASP A 232 0.74 5.25 -13.20
C ASP A 232 -0.44 4.33 -12.79
N TRP A 233 -1.21 3.83 -13.76
CA TRP A 233 -2.31 2.90 -13.53
C TRP A 233 -1.81 1.53 -13.04
N ASP A 234 -0.74 1.01 -13.64
CA ASP A 234 -0.13 -0.26 -13.25
C ASP A 234 0.37 -0.19 -11.80
N VAL A 235 0.98 0.92 -11.39
CA VAL A 235 1.35 1.15 -9.98
C VAL A 235 0.11 1.15 -9.08
N PHE A 236 -0.90 1.97 -9.40
CA PHE A 236 -2.11 2.13 -8.58
C PHE A 236 -2.87 0.80 -8.39
N ARG A 237 -3.11 0.03 -9.46
CA ARG A 237 -3.82 -1.26 -9.39
C ARG A 237 -3.01 -2.34 -8.67
N SER A 238 -1.69 -2.19 -8.58
CA SER A 238 -0.80 -3.16 -7.93
C SER A 238 -0.81 -3.10 -6.41
N LEU A 239 -1.14 -1.94 -5.83
CA LEU A 239 -1.17 -1.70 -4.39
C LEU A 239 -2.12 -2.68 -3.69
N ALA A 240 -1.74 -3.09 -2.48
CA ALA A 240 -2.54 -4.00 -1.67
C ALA A 240 -3.93 -3.39 -1.42
N ALA A 241 -5.00 -4.16 -1.59
CA ALA A 241 -6.35 -3.65 -1.49
C ALA A 241 -7.25 -4.64 -0.74
N LEU A 242 -8.06 -4.10 0.16
CA LEU A 242 -9.13 -4.78 0.87
C LEU A 242 -10.26 -3.77 0.99
N GLY A 243 -11.47 -4.11 0.56
CA GLY A 243 -12.58 -3.17 0.51
C GLY A 243 -13.00 -2.68 1.89
N MET A 244 -13.63 -1.49 1.94
CA MET A 244 -14.09 -0.91 3.21
C MET A 244 -15.10 -1.80 3.93
N GLU A 245 -15.95 -2.54 3.19
CA GLU A 245 -16.91 -3.48 3.77
C GLU A 245 -16.21 -4.68 4.45
N GLU A 246 -15.14 -5.20 3.88
CA GLU A 246 -14.31 -6.22 4.53
C GLU A 246 -13.56 -5.65 5.73
N ARG A 247 -12.95 -4.48 5.58
CA ARG A 247 -12.20 -3.82 6.67
C ARG A 247 -13.08 -3.55 7.88
N ALA A 248 -14.30 -3.06 7.68
CA ALA A 248 -15.26 -2.80 8.75
C ALA A 248 -15.66 -4.05 9.57
N LYS A 249 -15.43 -5.27 9.07
CA LYS A 249 -15.62 -6.52 9.83
C LYS A 249 -14.46 -6.82 10.79
N TYR A 250 -13.27 -6.29 10.52
CA TYR A 250 -12.01 -6.63 11.20
C TYR A 250 -11.39 -5.49 12.00
N SER A 251 -11.91 -4.27 11.86
CA SER A 251 -11.44 -3.10 12.61
C SER A 251 -11.83 -3.16 14.08
N PHE A 252 -11.01 -3.84 14.90
CA PHE A 252 -11.03 -3.73 16.36
C PHE A 252 -10.22 -2.50 16.77
N GLY A 253 -10.88 -1.43 17.21
CA GLY A 253 -10.24 -0.23 17.76
C GLY A 253 -10.48 1.05 16.95
N GLU A 254 -9.86 1.19 15.78
CA GLU A 254 -10.10 2.34 14.88
C GLU A 254 -11.32 2.07 14.00
N LYS A 255 -12.48 2.60 14.41
CA LYS A 255 -13.72 2.46 13.63
C LYS A 255 -13.53 3.16 12.28
N GLU A 256 -13.52 2.36 11.21
CA GLU A 256 -13.73 2.89 9.86
C GLU A 256 -14.98 3.77 9.86
N PRO A 257 -15.02 4.86 9.07
CA PRO A 257 -16.18 5.74 9.08
C PRO A 257 -17.47 4.97 8.78
N GLU A 258 -18.60 5.46 9.26
CA GLU A 258 -19.87 4.80 8.96
C GLU A 258 -20.16 4.80 7.44
N ARG A 259 -20.92 3.80 6.98
CA ARG A 259 -21.31 3.65 5.56
C ARG A 259 -21.93 4.93 4.95
N SER A 260 -22.65 5.71 5.76
CA SER A 260 -23.20 7.02 5.36
C SER A 260 -22.09 8.01 4.95
N THR A 261 -20.97 7.99 5.66
CA THR A 261 -19.77 8.78 5.39
C THR A 261 -19.10 8.34 4.09
N TRP A 262 -19.04 7.03 3.81
CA TRP A 262 -18.49 6.51 2.55
C TRP A 262 -19.32 6.95 1.34
N LYS A 263 -20.64 6.80 1.41
CA LYS A 263 -21.55 7.27 0.35
C LYS A 263 -21.40 8.77 0.11
N LYS A 264 -21.28 9.56 1.19
CA LYS A 264 -21.06 11.00 1.06
C LYS A 264 -19.73 11.32 0.39
N ALA A 265 -18.65 10.64 0.78
CA ALA A 265 -17.33 10.81 0.16
C ALA A 265 -17.35 10.48 -1.33
N HIS A 266 -18.00 9.37 -1.71
CA HIS A 266 -18.17 8.97 -3.10
C HIS A 266 -18.85 10.05 -3.94
N GLN A 267 -19.98 10.60 -3.46
CA GLN A 267 -20.67 11.70 -4.13
C GLN A 267 -19.77 12.93 -4.31
N LEU A 268 -18.94 13.25 -3.32
CA LEU A 268 -18.01 14.37 -3.38
C LEU A 268 -16.86 14.12 -4.36
N VAL A 269 -16.37 12.88 -4.48
CA VAL A 269 -15.37 12.48 -5.47
C VAL A 269 -15.92 12.58 -6.88
N VAL A 270 -17.11 12.04 -7.13
CA VAL A 270 -17.80 12.16 -8.42
C VAL A 270 -18.01 13.63 -8.78
N GLN A 271 -18.48 14.44 -7.83
CA GLN A 271 -18.65 15.88 -8.04
C GLN A 271 -17.33 16.58 -8.37
N ALA A 272 -16.24 16.22 -7.69
CA ALA A 272 -14.95 16.89 -7.86
C ALA A 272 -14.27 16.57 -9.19
N PHE A 273 -14.37 15.33 -9.67
CA PHE A 273 -13.54 14.83 -10.76
C PHE A 273 -14.28 14.32 -11.98
N LYS A 274 -15.61 14.24 -11.95
CA LYS A 274 -16.41 13.71 -13.07
C LYS A 274 -17.59 14.62 -13.42
N GLU A 275 -18.47 14.86 -12.46
CA GLU A 275 -19.76 15.53 -12.69
C GLU A 275 -19.99 16.68 -11.70
N PRO A 276 -19.34 17.84 -11.87
CA PRO A 276 -19.60 19.01 -11.05
C PRO A 276 -21.06 19.46 -11.15
N ARG A 277 -21.61 19.97 -10.04
CA ARG A 277 -23.03 20.33 -9.93
C ARG A 277 -23.45 21.52 -10.80
N ASN A 278 -22.56 22.49 -10.99
CA ASN A 278 -22.87 23.73 -11.72
C ASN A 278 -22.11 23.80 -13.04
N VAL A 279 -22.70 24.49 -14.01
CA VAL A 279 -22.20 24.60 -15.39
C VAL A 279 -20.83 25.29 -15.45
N GLY A 280 -20.54 26.22 -14.52
CA GLY A 280 -19.25 26.90 -14.46
C GLY A 280 -18.10 25.94 -14.14
N ASP A 281 -18.29 25.12 -13.12
CA ASP A 281 -17.31 24.12 -12.70
C ASP A 281 -17.18 22.99 -13.72
N GLN A 282 -18.28 22.57 -14.35
CA GLN A 282 -18.23 21.62 -15.48
C GLN A 282 -17.31 22.11 -16.60
N LYS A 283 -17.45 23.40 -16.99
CA LYS A 283 -16.56 24.01 -18.00
C LYS A 283 -15.11 24.10 -17.54
N ARG A 284 -14.86 24.31 -16.23
CA ARG A 284 -13.49 24.34 -15.68
C ARG A 284 -12.85 22.95 -15.68
N LEU A 285 -13.58 21.94 -15.20
CA LEU A 285 -13.12 20.56 -15.20
C LEU A 285 -12.84 20.05 -16.63
N ALA A 286 -13.73 20.33 -17.59
CA ALA A 286 -13.54 19.95 -18.99
C ALA A 286 -12.30 20.59 -19.66
N LYS A 287 -11.80 21.72 -19.14
CA LYS A 287 -10.53 22.32 -19.62
C LYS A 287 -9.30 21.54 -19.16
N ILE A 288 -9.41 20.85 -18.02
CA ILE A 288 -8.36 20.01 -17.42
C ILE A 288 -8.44 18.60 -18.00
N LEU A 289 -9.63 17.98 -17.98
CA LEU A 289 -9.90 16.63 -18.45
C LEU A 289 -10.55 16.67 -19.84
N ARG A 290 -9.72 16.67 -20.88
CA ARG A 290 -10.16 16.76 -22.29
C ARG A 290 -10.30 15.39 -22.94
N LYS A 291 -9.44 14.44 -22.57
CA LYS A 291 -9.46 13.06 -23.05
C LYS A 291 -10.40 12.24 -22.19
N GLN A 292 -11.25 11.46 -22.86
CA GLN A 292 -12.10 10.46 -22.20
C GLN A 292 -11.23 9.42 -21.49
N LEU A 293 -11.69 8.94 -20.34
CA LEU A 293 -11.02 7.92 -19.57
C LEU A 293 -11.38 6.53 -20.13
N PRO A 294 -10.45 5.56 -20.17
CA PRO A 294 -10.80 4.18 -20.49
C PRO A 294 -11.85 3.63 -19.51
N ALA A 295 -12.85 2.90 -20.02
CA ALA A 295 -14.00 2.44 -19.23
C ALA A 295 -13.61 1.61 -17.99
N GLU A 296 -12.59 0.75 -18.10
CA GLU A 296 -12.08 -0.03 -16.95
C GLU A 296 -11.60 0.87 -15.81
N ILE A 297 -10.86 1.93 -16.15
CA ILE A 297 -10.32 2.88 -15.16
C ILE A 297 -11.46 3.72 -14.59
N GLU A 298 -12.42 4.13 -15.41
CA GLU A 298 -13.58 4.88 -14.96
C GLU A 298 -14.44 4.10 -13.97
N GLN A 299 -14.72 2.82 -14.26
CA GLN A 299 -15.45 1.93 -13.36
C GLN A 299 -14.69 1.74 -12.04
N ASP A 300 -13.40 1.41 -12.09
CA ASP A 300 -12.59 1.20 -10.88
C ASP A 300 -12.51 2.45 -10.00
N LEU A 301 -12.39 3.64 -10.59
CA LEU A 301 -12.27 4.89 -9.84
C LEU A 301 -13.60 5.47 -9.35
N PHE A 302 -14.69 5.30 -10.09
CA PHE A 302 -15.96 6.03 -9.82
C PHE A 302 -17.16 5.15 -9.53
N GLU A 303 -17.15 3.85 -9.82
CA GLU A 303 -18.22 2.97 -9.35
C GLU A 303 -18.14 2.82 -7.82
N TYR A 304 -19.28 2.87 -7.12
CA TYR A 304 -19.27 2.83 -5.66
C TYR A 304 -18.66 1.52 -5.14
N GLU A 305 -19.10 0.38 -5.69
CA GLU A 305 -18.61 -0.96 -5.38
C GLU A 305 -18.38 -1.77 -6.67
N PRO A 306 -17.29 -2.54 -6.79
CA PRO A 306 -16.18 -2.61 -5.82
C PRO A 306 -15.25 -1.38 -5.89
N GLY A 307 -15.30 -0.58 -6.96
CA GLY A 307 -14.28 0.44 -7.29
C GLY A 307 -13.86 1.37 -6.15
N PHE A 308 -14.67 2.37 -5.83
CA PHE A 308 -14.36 3.42 -4.86
C PHE A 308 -14.07 2.85 -3.46
N LEU A 309 -14.89 1.91 -2.96
CA LEU A 309 -14.64 1.31 -1.63
C LEU A 309 -13.36 0.46 -1.61
N MET A 310 -13.04 -0.25 -2.68
CA MET A 310 -11.76 -0.97 -2.77
C MET A 310 -10.57 -0.01 -2.74
N ASN A 311 -10.72 1.12 -3.43
CA ASN A 311 -9.68 2.14 -3.53
C ASN A 311 -9.48 2.93 -2.23
N LEU A 312 -10.53 3.14 -1.43
CA LEU A 312 -10.37 3.68 -0.07
C LEU A 312 -9.55 2.73 0.81
N GLY A 313 -9.91 1.46 0.86
CA GLY A 313 -9.18 0.49 1.68
C GLY A 313 -7.76 0.23 1.16
N LYS A 314 -7.52 0.37 -0.16
CA LYS A 314 -6.18 0.43 -0.74
C LYS A 314 -5.34 1.57 -0.15
N MET A 315 -5.92 2.76 0.04
CA MET A 315 -5.16 3.84 0.68
C MET A 315 -4.86 3.50 2.15
N SER A 316 -5.83 2.95 2.89
CA SER A 316 -5.63 2.54 4.28
C SER A 316 -4.51 1.51 4.48
N LEU A 317 -4.25 0.66 3.48
CA LEU A 317 -3.22 -0.39 3.56
C LEU A 317 -1.83 0.00 3.05
N ASN A 318 -1.68 1.12 2.32
CA ASN A 318 -0.41 1.43 1.65
C ASN A 318 0.17 2.80 2.02
N LEU A 319 -0.57 3.61 2.79
CA LEU A 319 -0.06 4.89 3.27
C LEU A 319 1.05 4.67 4.30
N GLU A 320 2.19 5.30 4.05
CA GLU A 320 3.23 5.49 5.05
C GLU A 320 2.81 6.59 6.05
N ALA A 321 3.42 6.60 7.24
CA ALA A 321 3.04 7.44 8.36
C ALA A 321 2.88 8.94 8.02
N HIS A 322 3.69 9.49 7.11
CA HIS A 322 3.60 10.90 6.70
C HIS A 322 2.72 11.12 5.46
N GLY A 323 1.85 10.16 5.13
CA GLY A 323 0.85 10.26 4.06
C GLY A 323 1.40 10.07 2.65
N GLY A 324 2.63 9.54 2.54
CA GLY A 324 3.24 9.16 1.28
C GLY A 324 2.77 7.79 0.81
N LEU A 325 2.48 7.68 -0.49
CA LEU A 325 2.28 6.42 -1.20
C LEU A 325 3.51 6.19 -2.09
N TYR A 326 4.09 5.00 -2.03
CA TYR A 326 5.38 4.70 -2.67
C TYR A 326 5.28 3.43 -3.51
N THR A 327 5.98 3.38 -4.64
CA THR A 327 5.88 2.28 -5.60
C THR A 327 6.57 1.02 -5.08
N LEU A 328 7.83 1.14 -4.65
CA LEU A 328 8.61 -0.01 -4.19
C LEU A 328 8.33 -0.31 -2.72
N HIS A 329 8.29 0.70 -1.85
CA HIS A 329 7.99 0.51 -0.43
C HIS A 329 6.64 -0.17 -0.16
N ALA A 330 5.62 0.00 -1.00
CA ALA A 330 4.33 -0.71 -0.86
C ALA A 330 4.41 -2.24 -1.08
N HIS A 331 5.61 -2.79 -1.38
CA HIS A 331 5.88 -4.22 -1.41
C HIS A 331 6.47 -4.75 -0.09
N LEU A 332 6.73 -3.92 0.92
CA LEU A 332 7.30 -4.39 2.19
C LEU A 332 6.21 -5.00 3.08
N ASN A 333 6.39 -6.27 3.44
CA ASN A 333 5.49 -6.99 4.34
C ASN A 333 5.81 -6.72 5.82
N HIS A 334 4.86 -7.09 6.68
CA HIS A 334 4.99 -6.95 8.12
C HIS A 334 5.89 -8.03 8.78
N SER A 335 6.69 -7.61 9.75
CA SER A 335 7.25 -8.44 10.83
C SER A 335 7.29 -7.64 12.13
N CYS A 336 6.95 -8.26 13.27
CA CYS A 336 7.14 -7.64 14.59
C CYS A 336 8.62 -7.56 15.01
N ASN A 337 9.51 -8.19 14.25
CA ASN A 337 10.96 -8.04 14.32
C ASN A 337 11.50 -7.71 12.91
N PRO A 338 11.30 -6.47 12.43
CA PRO A 338 11.64 -6.10 11.06
C PRO A 338 13.15 -5.98 10.86
N ASN A 339 13.62 -6.28 9.65
CA ASN A 339 15.01 -6.09 9.23
C ASN A 339 15.23 -4.77 8.47
N ILE A 340 14.16 -4.06 8.10
CA ILE A 340 14.21 -2.75 7.44
C ILE A 340 13.62 -1.66 8.35
N SER A 341 14.19 -0.45 8.25
CA SER A 341 13.68 0.79 8.81
C SER A 341 13.43 1.80 7.70
N VAL A 342 12.26 2.45 7.73
CA VAL A 342 11.92 3.56 6.84
C VAL A 342 12.12 4.87 7.61
N ARG A 343 12.83 5.83 7.02
CA ARG A 343 13.21 7.09 7.68
C ARG A 343 13.08 8.28 6.73
N HIS A 344 12.70 9.42 7.28
CA HIS A 344 12.70 10.70 6.57
C HIS A 344 13.94 11.51 6.97
N MET A 345 15.05 11.30 6.25
CA MET A 345 16.36 11.89 6.63
C MET A 345 16.69 13.20 5.91
N ASP A 346 16.06 13.50 4.78
CA ASP A 346 16.43 14.64 3.93
C ASP A 346 15.75 15.92 4.39
N LYS A 347 16.39 16.68 5.29
CA LYS A 347 15.87 17.95 5.84
C LYS A 347 15.47 19.00 4.79
N ARG A 348 15.87 18.86 3.51
CA ARG A 348 15.49 19.79 2.43
C ARG A 348 14.18 19.41 1.73
N THR A 349 13.75 18.15 1.85
CA THR A 349 12.49 17.60 1.31
C THR A 349 11.73 16.83 2.39
N ALA A 350 11.79 17.36 3.62
CA ALA A 350 11.85 16.64 4.91
C ALA A 350 10.78 15.60 5.23
N LEU A 351 9.67 15.52 4.50
CA LEU A 351 8.53 14.70 4.91
C LEU A 351 7.97 13.81 3.80
N SER A 352 8.52 13.87 2.57
CA SER A 352 7.95 13.13 1.43
C SER A 352 8.91 12.12 0.81
N ARG A 353 10.22 12.24 1.00
CA ARG A 353 11.20 11.26 0.50
C ARG A 353 11.61 10.30 1.61
N ILE A 354 11.40 9.02 1.40
CA ILE A 354 11.84 7.98 2.32
C ILE A 354 13.27 7.52 2.01
N SER A 355 13.98 7.15 3.07
CA SER A 355 15.26 6.43 3.06
C SER A 355 15.03 5.09 3.75
N VAL A 356 15.36 4.01 3.06
CA VAL A 356 15.12 2.65 3.53
C VAL A 356 16.45 2.02 3.92
N ILE A 357 16.57 1.64 5.19
CA ILE A 357 17.85 1.32 5.85
C ILE A 357 17.74 -0.04 6.51
N ALA A 358 18.77 -0.88 6.38
CA ALA A 358 18.82 -2.16 7.07
C ALA A 358 19.09 -1.99 8.58
N LYS A 359 18.32 -2.69 9.40
CA LYS A 359 18.44 -2.68 10.88
C LYS A 359 19.43 -3.71 11.43
N ARG A 360 19.85 -4.64 10.58
CA ARG A 360 20.79 -5.74 10.87
C ARG A 360 21.31 -6.28 9.54
N PRO A 361 22.34 -7.14 9.53
CA PRO A 361 22.73 -7.84 8.31
C PRO A 361 21.56 -8.64 7.73
N ILE A 362 21.43 -8.62 6.40
CA ILE A 362 20.39 -9.31 5.63
C ILE A 362 21.06 -10.18 4.58
N ALA A 363 20.74 -11.47 4.58
CA ALA A 363 21.31 -12.43 3.63
C ALA A 363 20.55 -12.42 2.28
N PRO A 364 21.21 -12.79 1.17
CA PRO A 364 20.51 -13.02 -0.10
C PRO A 364 19.36 -14.03 0.08
N GLY A 365 18.20 -13.72 -0.49
CA GLY A 365 16.98 -14.53 -0.40
C GLY A 365 16.10 -14.23 0.81
N GLU A 366 16.58 -13.44 1.79
CA GLU A 366 15.78 -13.04 2.94
C GLU A 366 14.70 -12.00 2.57
N GLU A 367 13.51 -12.13 3.14
CA GLU A 367 12.41 -11.18 2.94
C GLU A 367 12.69 -9.85 3.65
N LEU A 368 12.55 -8.73 2.93
CA LEU A 368 12.63 -7.39 3.49
C LEU A 368 11.29 -7.05 4.14
N THR A 369 11.31 -6.73 5.43
CA THR A 369 10.09 -6.50 6.23
C THR A 369 10.20 -5.25 7.09
N VAL A 370 9.06 -4.58 7.26
CA VAL A 370 8.86 -3.43 8.15
C VAL A 370 7.86 -3.79 9.24
N THR A 371 7.66 -2.91 10.22
CA THR A 371 6.56 -3.04 11.18
C THR A 371 5.38 -2.15 10.74
N TYR A 372 4.17 -2.65 10.90
CA TYR A 372 2.91 -1.97 10.54
C TYR A 372 2.21 -1.39 11.76
N VAL A 373 2.62 -1.86 12.95
CA VAL A 373 2.10 -1.50 14.26
C VAL A 373 3.26 -1.08 15.15
N ASN A 374 2.98 -0.46 16.29
CA ASN A 374 4.02 -0.10 17.22
C ASN A 374 4.72 -1.37 17.77
N PRO A 375 6.02 -1.56 17.50
CA PRO A 375 6.73 -2.78 17.92
C PRO A 375 6.96 -2.85 19.45
N GLU A 376 6.77 -1.76 20.18
CA GLU A 376 6.89 -1.69 21.65
C GLU A 376 5.69 -2.29 22.37
N LEU A 377 4.55 -2.46 21.68
CA LEU A 377 3.33 -3.01 22.26
C LEU A 377 3.49 -4.50 22.63
N PRO A 378 2.76 -4.99 23.64
CA PRO A 378 2.71 -6.41 23.99
C PRO A 378 2.17 -7.30 22.86
N TYR A 379 2.44 -8.60 22.95
CA TYR A 379 2.03 -9.60 21.94
C TYR A 379 0.55 -9.50 21.54
N ARG A 380 -0.37 -9.53 22.52
CA ARG A 380 -1.82 -9.50 22.28
C ARG A 380 -2.23 -8.21 21.55
N SER A 381 -1.81 -7.05 22.05
CA SER A 381 -2.12 -5.75 21.46
C SER A 381 -1.60 -5.64 20.01
N ARG A 382 -0.39 -6.12 19.72
CA ARG A 382 0.11 -6.16 18.33
C ARG A 382 -0.75 -7.07 17.45
N GLN A 383 -1.15 -8.26 17.92
CA GLN A 383 -1.99 -9.17 17.14
C GLN A 383 -3.38 -8.60 16.88
N GLU A 384 -3.93 -7.83 17.83
CA GLU A 384 -5.22 -7.14 17.71
C GLU A 384 -5.14 -6.00 16.69
N GLU A 385 -4.16 -5.10 16.79
CA GLU A 385 -3.98 -4.01 15.81
C GLU A 385 -3.72 -4.54 14.40
N LEU A 386 -2.99 -5.66 14.27
CA LEU A 386 -2.71 -6.29 12.98
C LEU A 386 -3.96 -6.88 12.30
N GLN A 387 -5.07 -7.11 13.01
CA GLN A 387 -6.33 -7.54 12.38
C GLN A 387 -6.84 -6.52 11.37
N GLY A 388 -6.65 -5.21 11.65
CA GLY A 388 -7.04 -4.12 10.74
C GLY A 388 -6.32 -4.14 9.38
N TRP A 389 -5.24 -4.91 9.26
CA TRP A 389 -4.51 -5.11 8.00
C TRP A 389 -5.04 -6.29 7.18
N GLY A 390 -5.90 -7.14 7.75
CA GLY A 390 -6.60 -8.20 7.03
C GLY A 390 -5.75 -9.39 6.60
N PHE A 391 -4.46 -9.47 6.96
CA PHE A 391 -3.59 -10.62 6.62
C PHE A 391 -3.62 -11.75 7.67
N GLY A 392 -4.44 -11.61 8.71
CA GLY A 392 -4.57 -12.54 9.83
C GLY A 392 -3.40 -12.49 10.82
N SER A 393 -3.36 -13.40 11.80
CA SER A 393 -2.39 -13.34 12.91
C SER A 393 -0.92 -13.40 12.49
N CYS A 394 -0.10 -12.41 12.85
CA CYS A 394 1.33 -12.43 12.53
C CYS A 394 2.03 -13.68 13.12
N ARG A 395 2.82 -14.37 12.28
CA ARG A 395 3.59 -15.58 12.62
C ARG A 395 5.11 -15.38 12.45
N CYS A 396 5.60 -14.15 12.59
CA CYS A 396 7.05 -13.92 12.63
C CYS A 396 7.68 -14.59 13.87
N ASP A 397 9.00 -14.78 13.86
CA ASP A 397 9.71 -15.50 14.92
C ASP A 397 9.43 -14.93 16.31
N ARG A 398 9.37 -13.59 16.45
CA ARG A 398 9.02 -12.92 17.71
C ARG A 398 7.62 -13.31 18.19
N CYS A 399 6.62 -13.27 17.31
CA CYS A 399 5.25 -13.63 17.65
C CYS A 399 5.12 -15.11 18.02
N VAL A 400 5.81 -16.01 17.31
CA VAL A 400 5.79 -17.45 17.63
C VAL A 400 6.42 -17.73 19.01
N GLN A 401 7.49 -17.02 19.36
CA GLN A 401 8.12 -17.14 20.67
C GLN A 401 7.24 -16.55 21.79
N GLU A 402 6.71 -15.35 21.58
CA GLU A 402 5.85 -14.68 22.56
C GLU A 402 4.52 -15.41 22.77
N GLU A 403 3.93 -16.02 21.73
CA GLU A 403 2.72 -16.84 21.84
C GLU A 403 2.95 -18.07 22.75
N LYS A 404 4.10 -18.74 22.61
CA LYS A 404 4.46 -19.87 23.48
C LYS A 404 4.61 -19.44 24.94
N ALA A 405 5.32 -18.33 25.17
CA ALA A 405 5.49 -17.76 26.51
C ALA A 405 4.15 -17.34 27.12
N PHE A 406 3.26 -16.78 26.30
CA PHE A 406 1.92 -16.37 26.71
C PHE A 406 1.06 -17.56 27.15
N LYS A 407 0.96 -18.62 26.33
CA LYS A 407 0.22 -19.85 26.67
C LYS A 407 0.75 -20.53 27.93
N LEU A 408 2.07 -20.51 28.14
CA LEU A 408 2.67 -21.07 29.36
C LEU A 408 2.24 -20.28 30.61
N LYS A 409 2.18 -18.94 30.53
CA LYS A 409 1.68 -18.10 31.64
C LYS A 409 0.21 -18.35 31.94
N GLU A 410 -0.65 -18.48 30.93
CA GLU A 410 -2.07 -18.79 31.13
C GLU A 410 -2.27 -20.11 31.89
N VAL A 411 -1.50 -21.14 31.54
CA VAL A 411 -1.53 -22.44 32.23
C VAL A 411 -1.03 -22.33 33.68
N LEU A 412 0.01 -21.54 33.93
CA LEU A 412 0.58 -21.37 35.27
C LEU A 412 -0.28 -20.49 36.19
N ASN A 413 -0.97 -19.50 35.64
CA ASN A 413 -1.80 -18.54 36.39
C ASN A 413 -3.28 -18.94 36.49
N GLY A 414 -3.65 -20.15 36.02
CA GLY A 414 -5.03 -20.65 36.08
C GLY A 414 -6.06 -19.78 35.34
N GLY A 415 -5.64 -19.01 34.33
CA GLY A 415 -6.52 -18.13 33.54
C GLY A 415 -6.82 -16.74 34.12
N ALA A 416 -6.31 -16.39 35.31
CA ALA A 416 -6.63 -15.12 35.98
C ALA A 416 -6.22 -13.85 35.19
N ASP A 417 -5.12 -13.91 34.43
CA ASP A 417 -4.70 -12.79 33.56
C ASP A 417 -5.62 -12.60 32.35
N SER A 418 -6.25 -13.67 31.84
CA SER A 418 -7.21 -13.57 30.73
C SER A 418 -8.49 -12.87 31.17
N GLU A 419 -8.98 -13.17 32.38
CA GLU A 419 -10.18 -12.54 32.94
C GLU A 419 -9.98 -11.03 33.20
N MET A 420 -8.79 -10.62 33.65
CA MET A 420 -8.47 -9.20 33.81
C MET A 420 -8.33 -8.46 32.47
N ASP A 421 -7.73 -9.10 31.45
CA ASP A 421 -7.63 -8.53 30.10
C ASP A 421 -9.03 -8.34 29.47
N ASP A 422 -9.93 -9.31 29.65
CA ASP A 422 -11.29 -9.26 29.14
C ASP A 422 -12.11 -8.17 29.87
N LEU A 423 -11.96 -8.06 31.19
CA LEU A 423 -12.57 -6.98 31.98
C LEU A 423 -12.03 -5.59 31.58
N ALA A 424 -10.73 -5.48 31.31
CA ALA A 424 -10.13 -4.23 30.84
C ALA A 424 -10.63 -3.83 29.45
N LYS A 425 -10.87 -4.79 28.55
CA LYS A 425 -11.50 -4.56 27.25
C LYS A 425 -12.95 -4.10 27.38
N GLU A 426 -13.73 -4.75 28.23
CA GLU A 426 -15.12 -4.35 28.52
C GLU A 426 -15.19 -2.93 29.11
N LEU A 427 -14.28 -2.60 30.03
CA LEU A 427 -14.19 -1.27 30.64
C LEU A 427 -13.79 -0.19 29.62
N LYS A 428 -12.80 -0.45 28.75
CA LYS A 428 -12.43 0.50 27.69
C LYS A 428 -13.55 0.70 26.67
N ALA A 429 -14.23 -0.38 26.28
CA ALA A 429 -15.39 -0.32 25.40
C ALA A 429 -16.56 0.46 26.02
N GLY A 430 -16.80 0.30 27.33
CA GLY A 430 -17.85 1.00 28.07
C GLY A 430 -17.55 2.48 28.34
N LEU A 431 -16.28 2.86 28.48
CA LEU A 431 -15.86 4.24 28.77
C LEU A 431 -15.65 5.10 27.52
N GLY A 432 -15.72 4.51 26.32
CA GLY A 432 -15.47 5.25 25.07
C GLY A 432 -14.05 5.80 24.94
N VAL A 433 -13.14 5.34 25.79
CA VAL A 433 -11.71 5.65 25.75
C VAL A 433 -11.05 4.49 25.01
N MET A 434 -11.04 4.59 23.69
CA MET A 434 -10.13 3.80 22.84
C MET A 434 -9.11 4.73 22.22
#